data_AF-A0A7H8XG49-F1
#
_entry.id   AF-A0A7H8XG49-F1
#
_cell.length_a   1.000
_cell.length_b   1.000
_cell.length_c   1.000
_cell.angle_alpha   90.00
_cell.angle_beta   90.00
_cell.angle_gamma   90.00
#
_symmetry.space_group_name_H-M   'P 1'
#
loop_
_entity.id
_entity.type
_entity.pdbx_description
1 polymer ?
#
loop_
_entity_poly.entity_id
_entity_poly.type
_entity_poly.pdbx_seq_one_letter_code
_entity_poly.pdbx_strand_id
1 'polypeptide(L)' 'MSADESLFRVTRGVPTAEELAALVGVIVARTRPTAAPEPAVPSAWARSGRPRGAALAAGPGAWRASGLPR' A
#
# COMPACT_ATOMS: atom_id res chain seq x y z
N MET A 1 -0.06 -25.84 8.87
CA MET A 1 1.25 -26.02 8.21
C MET A 1 2.08 -26.89 9.13
N SER A 2 2.43 -28.10 8.70
CA SER A 2 3.34 -28.95 9.48
C SER A 2 4.68 -28.23 9.57
N ALA A 3 5.33 -28.27 10.74
CA ALA A 3 6.61 -27.58 10.97
C ALA A 3 7.76 -28.05 10.03
N ASP A 4 7.54 -29.14 9.29
CA ASP A 4 8.48 -29.77 8.35
C ASP A 4 8.40 -29.26 6.91
N GLU A 5 7.51 -28.31 6.58
CA GLU A 5 7.49 -27.74 5.23
C GLU A 5 8.71 -26.83 5.04
N SER A 6 9.63 -27.25 4.17
CA SER A 6 10.86 -26.50 3.88
C SER A 6 10.54 -25.11 3.32
N LEU A 7 10.93 -24.05 4.04
CA LEU A 7 10.68 -22.66 3.63
C LEU A 7 11.39 -22.27 2.32
N PHE A 8 12.54 -22.88 2.03
CA PHE A 8 13.24 -22.80 0.75
C PHE A 8 14.23 -23.97 0.59
N ARG A 9 14.75 -24.18 -0.63
CA ARG A 9 15.72 -25.24 -0.96
C ARG A 9 16.83 -24.71 -1.86
N VAL A 10 18.07 -25.10 -1.57
CA VAL A 10 19.22 -24.88 -2.47
C VAL A 10 19.21 -25.94 -3.57
N THR A 11 19.08 -25.53 -4.82
CA THR A 11 19.00 -26.45 -5.98
C THR A 11 20.35 -26.71 -6.64
N ARG A 12 21.34 -25.83 -6.45
CA ARG A 12 22.70 -25.97 -6.96
C ARG A 12 23.72 -25.33 -6.02
N GLY A 13 24.97 -25.81 -6.08
CA GLY A 13 26.08 -25.31 -5.27
C GLY A 13 26.11 -25.89 -3.85
N VAL A 14 27.21 -25.62 -3.15
CA VAL A 14 27.40 -26.01 -1.75
C VAL A 14 27.80 -24.75 -0.98
N PRO A 15 26.82 -23.98 -0.48
CA PRO A 15 27.11 -22.74 0.22
C PRO A 15 27.87 -23.03 1.52
N THR A 16 28.75 -22.11 1.90
CA THR A 16 29.36 -22.17 3.24
C THR A 16 28.31 -21.89 4.31
N ALA A 17 28.65 -22.18 5.57
CA ALA A 17 27.77 -21.89 6.70
C ALA A 17 27.45 -20.38 6.79
N GLU A 18 28.43 -19.53 6.50
CA GLU A 18 28.30 -18.07 6.53
C GLU A 18 27.36 -17.57 5.43
N GLU A 19 27.48 -18.10 4.21
CA GLU A 19 26.61 -17.72 3.09
C GLU A 19 25.16 -18.13 3.34
N LEU A 20 24.96 -19.34 3.88
CA LEU A 20 23.63 -19.80 4.25
C LEU A 20 23.03 -18.94 5.38
N ALA A 21 23.84 -18.62 6.41
CA ALA A 21 23.42 -17.74 7.49
C ALA A 21 23.07 -16.33 6.99
N ALA A 22 23.86 -15.78 6.07
CA ALA A 22 23.58 -14.48 5.45
C ALA A 22 22.26 -14.49 4.69
N LEU A 23 22.01 -15.52 3.88
CA LEU A 23 20.77 -15.68 3.13
C LEU A 23 19.55 -15.77 4.05
N VAL A 24 19.61 -16.62 5.08
CA VAL A 24 18.55 -16.75 6.08
C VAL A 24 18.31 -15.42 6.79
N GLY A 25 19.39 -14.73 7.19
CA GLY A 25 19.32 -13.42 7.83
C GLY A 25 18.57 -12.39 6.99
N VAL A 26 18.87 -12.32 5.68
CA VAL A 26 18.18 -11.42 4.74
C VAL A 26 16.70 -11.77 4.61
N ILE A 27 16.36 -13.05 4.42
CA ILE A 27 14.97 -13.49 4.29
C ILE A 27 14.18 -13.13 5.54
N VAL A 28 14.70 -13.44 6.73
CA VAL A 28 14.05 -13.10 8.00
C VAL A 28 13.92 -11.59 8.16
N ALA A 29 14.97 -10.81 7.86
CA ALA A 29 14.92 -9.35 7.97
C ALA A 29 13.87 -8.74 7.03
N ARG A 30 13.73 -9.26 5.81
CA ARG A 30 12.80 -8.74 4.80
C ARG A 30 11.35 -9.15 5.04
N THR A 31 11.11 -10.30 5.65
CA THR A 31 9.77 -10.85 5.92
C THR A 31 9.20 -10.43 7.27
N ARG A 32 10.02 -9.85 8.15
CA ARG A 32 9.55 -9.29 9.41
C ARG A 32 8.40 -8.31 9.17
N PRO A 33 7.26 -8.49 9.85
CA PRO A 33 6.19 -7.50 9.84
C PRO A 33 6.76 -6.16 10.26
N THR A 34 6.75 -5.20 9.34
CA THR A 34 7.03 -3.81 9.68
C THR A 34 5.73 -3.17 10.15
N ALA A 35 5.82 -2.20 11.06
CA ALA A 35 4.67 -1.37 11.38
C ALA A 35 4.10 -0.81 10.07
N ALA A 36 2.77 -0.88 9.93
CA ALA A 36 2.12 -0.23 8.81
C ALA A 36 2.53 1.25 8.80
N PRO A 37 2.95 1.81 7.66
CA PRO A 37 3.25 3.22 7.59
C PRO A 37 2.00 4.00 8.01
N GLU A 38 2.20 5.10 8.74
CA GLU A 38 1.10 6.00 9.08
C GLU A 38 0.39 6.42 7.79
N PRO A 39 -0.96 6.50 7.77
CA PRO A 39 -1.67 7.00 6.61
C PRO A 39 -1.11 8.36 6.19
N ALA A 40 -0.59 8.41 4.97
CA ALA A 40 -0.02 9.64 4.44
C ALA A 40 -1.09 10.73 4.36
N VAL A 41 -0.76 11.93 4.83
CA VAL A 41 -1.63 13.10 4.67
C VAL A 41 -1.89 13.32 3.17
N PRO A 42 -3.15 13.36 2.71
CA PRO A 42 -3.45 13.57 1.29
C PRO A 42 -2.88 14.91 0.82
N SER A 43 -2.22 14.90 -0.34
CA SER A 43 -1.69 16.11 -0.96
C SER A 43 -2.80 17.12 -1.24
N ALA A 44 -2.44 18.40 -1.39
CA ALA A 44 -3.40 19.42 -1.78
C ALA A 44 -4.11 19.08 -3.11
N TRP A 45 -3.37 18.46 -4.05
CA TRP A 45 -3.89 17.99 -5.33
C TRP A 45 -4.87 16.81 -5.17
N ALA A 46 -4.53 15.80 -4.37
CA ALA A 46 -5.45 14.69 -4.08
C ALA A 46 -6.73 15.18 -3.37
N ARG A 47 -6.61 16.25 -2.57
CA ARG A 47 -7.73 16.87 -1.85
C ARG A 47 -8.57 17.78 -2.74
N SER A 48 -8.05 18.32 -3.83
CA SER A 48 -8.78 19.22 -4.73
C SER A 48 -9.80 18.47 -5.59
N GLY A 49 -9.48 17.22 -5.98
CA GLY A 49 -10.41 16.36 -6.73
C GLY A 49 -11.60 15.82 -5.93
N ARG A 50 -11.64 16.03 -4.61
CA ARG A 50 -12.78 15.61 -3.78
C ARG A 50 -13.94 16.60 -3.91
N PRO A 51 -15.19 16.13 -4.04
CA PRO A 51 -16.36 17.01 -4.05
C PRO A 51 -16.38 17.86 -2.78
N ARG A 52 -16.37 19.19 -2.94
CA ARG A 52 -16.61 20.13 -1.83
C ARG A 52 -18.03 20.68 -1.97
N GLY A 53 -18.96 20.13 -1.19
CA GLY A 53 -20.35 20.60 -1.10
C GLY A 53 -21.38 19.61 -1.65
N ALA A 54 -22.64 20.06 -1.72
CA ALA A 54 -23.74 19.26 -2.24
C ALA A 54 -23.46 18.81 -3.69
N ALA A 55 -23.77 17.54 -3.96
CA ALA A 55 -23.65 16.97 -5.30
C ALA A 55 -24.42 17.84 -6.31
N LEU A 56 -23.78 18.19 -7.41
CA LEU A 56 -24.45 18.92 -8.48
C LEU A 56 -25.46 17.95 -9.13
N ALA A 57 -26.75 18.25 -8.97
CA ALA A 57 -27.81 17.50 -9.64
C ALA A 57 -27.91 17.97 -11.10
N ALA A 58 -27.86 17.04 -12.05
CA ALA A 58 -28.14 17.34 -13.45
C ALA A 58 -29.65 17.58 -13.62
N GLY A 59 -30.04 18.63 -14.34
CA GLY A 59 -31.44 18.91 -14.62
C GLY A 59 -31.68 20.30 -15.22
N PRO A 60 -32.91 20.57 -15.70
CA PRO A 60 -33.29 21.89 -16.20
C PRO A 60 -33.01 22.97 -15.14
N GLY A 61 -32.28 24.02 -15.53
CA GLY A 61 -31.94 25.13 -14.64
C GLY A 61 -30.75 24.90 -13.69
N ALA A 62 -30.15 23.70 -13.67
CA ALA A 62 -29.03 23.39 -12.78
C ALA A 62 -27.81 24.31 -12.97
N TRP A 63 -27.54 24.74 -14.21
CA TRP A 63 -26.46 25.68 -14.48
C TRP A 63 -26.70 27.05 -13.82
N ARG A 64 -27.93 27.57 -13.85
CA ARG A 64 -28.25 28.85 -13.17
C ARG A 64 -28.21 28.70 -11.66
N ALA A 65 -28.72 27.58 -11.14
CA ALA A 65 -28.71 27.29 -9.71
C ALA A 65 -27.29 27.14 -9.13
N SER A 66 -26.32 26.72 -9.94
CA SER A 66 -24.92 26.56 -9.50
C SER A 66 -24.24 27.88 -9.09
N GLY A 67 -24.74 29.03 -9.58
CA GLY A 67 -24.20 30.35 -9.28
C GLY A 67 -24.93 31.10 -8.16
N LEU A 68 -25.99 30.53 -7.58
CA LEU A 68 -26.73 31.15 -6.48
C LEU A 68 -26.07 30.84 -5.13
N PRO A 69 -26.13 31.76 -4.14
CA PRO A 69 -25.72 31.47 -2.78
C PRO A 69 -26.49 30.27 -2.21
N ARG A 70 -25.81 29.44 -1.42
CA ARG A 70 -26.43 28.33 -0.68
C ARG A 70 -26.77 28.73 0.74
#